data_AF-A0A4P0XH57-F1
#
_entry.id   AF-A0A4P0XH57-F1
#
_cell.length_a   1.000
_cell.length_b   1.000
_cell.length_c   1.000
_cell.angle_alpha   90.00
_cell.angle_beta   90.00
_cell.angle_gamma   90.00
#
_symmetry.space_group_name_H-M   'P 1'
#
loop_
_entity.id
_entity.type
_entity.pdbx_description
1 polymer ?
#
loop_
_entity_poly.entity_id
_entity_poly.type
_entity_poly.pdbx_seq_one_letter_code
_entity_poly.pdbx_strand_id
1 'polypeptide(L)'
;MRSPGKRFNLSSTKQLQTILFEKQGIKPLKKTPGGAPSTSEEVLEELALDYPLPKVILEYRGLAKLKSTYTDKLPLMINPKTGRVHTSYHQAVTATGRLSSTDPNLQNIPVRNEEGRRIRQAFIAPEDYVIVSADYSQIELRIMAHLSRDKGLLTAFAEGKDIHRATAAEVFGLPLDRRQQRTAAQCESHQLRSDLRHERLWPGPPAEHPA
;
A
#
# COMPACT_ATOMS: atom_id res chain seq x y z
N MET A 1 -24.40 7.18 15.23
CA MET A 1 -24.48 6.75 16.65
C MET A 1 -23.82 7.79 17.53
N ARG A 2 -24.55 8.39 18.49
CA ARG A 2 -24.02 9.35 19.47
C ARG A 2 -23.83 8.62 20.81
N SER A 3 -22.58 8.40 21.20
CA SER A 3 -22.24 8.15 22.61
C SER A 3 -21.88 9.50 23.25
N PRO A 4 -22.29 9.80 24.49
CA PRO A 4 -22.18 11.13 25.07
C PRO A 4 -20.72 11.44 25.43
N GLY A 5 -20.03 12.13 24.51
CA GLY A 5 -18.65 12.54 24.65
C GLY A 5 -18.37 13.71 23.72
N LYS A 6 -17.57 14.68 24.19
CA LYS A 6 -17.21 15.92 23.47
C LYS A 6 -16.96 15.65 21.98
N ARG A 7 -17.53 16.50 21.10
CA ARG A 7 -17.26 16.46 19.65
C ARG A 7 -15.76 16.61 19.43
N PHE A 8 -15.18 15.76 18.60
CA PHE A 8 -13.78 15.82 18.24
C PHE A 8 -13.62 15.57 16.73
N ASN A 9 -12.50 16.01 16.20
CA ASN A 9 -12.19 15.90 14.78
C ASN A 9 -11.50 14.56 14.48
N LEU A 10 -12.20 13.71 13.74
CA LEU A 10 -11.71 12.39 13.29
C LEU A 10 -10.55 12.46 12.29
N SER A 11 -10.28 13.62 11.68
CA SER A 11 -9.08 13.81 10.85
C SER A 11 -7.83 14.21 11.65
N SER A 12 -7.97 14.63 12.91
CA SER A 12 -6.84 15.06 13.73
C SER A 12 -6.20 13.88 14.46
N THR A 13 -4.99 13.50 14.03
CA THR A 13 -4.19 12.45 14.67
C THR A 13 -3.95 12.72 16.16
N LYS A 14 -3.66 13.97 16.53
CA LYS A 14 -3.46 14.38 17.93
C LYS A 14 -4.70 14.18 18.79
N GLN A 15 -5.89 14.57 18.30
CA GLN A 15 -7.13 14.36 19.05
C GLN A 15 -7.47 12.87 19.18
N LEU A 16 -7.19 12.08 18.14
CA LEU A 16 -7.37 10.63 18.18
C LEU A 16 -6.44 9.96 19.20
N GLN A 17 -5.17 10.38 19.26
CA GLN A 17 -4.22 9.88 20.26
C GLN A 17 -4.73 10.11 21.69
N THR A 18 -5.15 11.34 22.00
CA THR A 18 -5.71 11.68 23.31
C THR A 18 -6.96 10.85 23.63
N ILE A 19 -7.82 10.60 22.65
CA ILE A 19 -9.06 9.84 22.90
C ILE A 19 -8.80 8.36 23.11
N LEU A 20 -7.99 7.74 22.24
CA LEU A 20 -7.70 6.31 22.31
C LEU A 20 -6.82 5.97 23.51
N PHE A 21 -5.74 6.71 23.72
CA PHE A 21 -4.71 6.31 24.68
C PHE A 21 -4.87 6.98 26.05
N GLU A 22 -5.29 8.25 26.12
CA GLU A 22 -5.46 8.94 27.41
C GLU A 22 -6.86 8.72 28.00
N LYS A 23 -7.92 8.90 27.20
CA LYS A 23 -9.30 8.82 27.71
C LYS A 23 -9.85 7.40 27.80
N GLN A 24 -9.61 6.58 26.79
CA GLN A 24 -10.04 5.18 26.81
C GLN A 24 -9.00 4.25 27.47
N GLY A 25 -7.78 4.76 27.73
CA GLY A 25 -6.73 3.99 28.40
C GLY A 25 -6.20 2.81 27.59
N ILE A 26 -6.40 2.81 26.26
CA ILE A 26 -5.91 1.74 25.39
C ILE A 26 -4.38 1.79 25.40
N LYS A 27 -3.72 0.63 25.47
CA LYS A 27 -2.25 0.57 25.41
C LYS A 27 -1.76 0.78 23.97
N PRO A 28 -0.81 1.69 23.73
CA PRO A 28 -0.27 1.88 22.38
C PRO A 28 0.63 0.73 21.97
N LEU A 29 0.40 0.20 20.77
CA LEU A 29 1.16 -0.93 20.21
C LEU A 29 2.49 -0.49 19.58
N LYS A 30 2.47 0.66 18.90
CA LYS A 30 3.66 1.26 18.29
C LYS A 30 3.73 2.75 18.60
N LYS A 31 4.93 3.32 18.50
CA LYS A 31 5.18 4.77 18.62
C LYS A 31 5.70 5.30 17.29
N THR A 32 5.41 6.56 17.00
CA THR A 32 6.01 7.29 15.88
C THR A 32 7.49 7.57 16.18
N PRO A 33 8.31 7.94 15.18
CA PRO A 33 9.69 8.37 15.42
C PRO A 33 9.82 9.50 16.45
N GLY A 34 8.80 10.35 16.57
CA GLY A 34 8.71 11.40 17.58
C GLY A 34 8.24 10.94 18.97
N GLY A 35 8.16 9.63 19.22
CA GLY A 35 7.81 9.05 20.52
C GLY A 35 6.32 9.05 20.87
N ALA A 36 5.46 9.70 20.06
CA ALA A 36 4.02 9.73 20.29
C ALA A 36 3.37 8.38 19.92
N PRO A 37 2.28 7.98 20.61
CA PRO A 37 1.50 6.81 20.24
C PRO A 37 1.06 6.82 18.77
N SER A 38 1.32 5.74 18.01
CA SER A 38 0.94 5.69 16.61
C SER A 38 -0.56 5.49 16.44
N THR A 39 -1.15 6.22 15.50
CA THR A 39 -2.50 5.94 14.98
C THR A 39 -2.43 5.62 13.49
N SER A 40 -1.38 4.90 13.06
CA SER A 40 -1.27 4.43 11.67
C SER A 40 -2.40 3.45 11.33
N GLU A 41 -2.64 3.24 10.03
CA GLU A 41 -3.64 2.28 9.55
C GLU A 41 -3.41 0.89 10.15
N GLU A 42 -2.17 0.38 10.06
CA GLU A 42 -1.74 -0.89 10.65
C GLU A 42 -2.06 -1.00 12.16
N VAL A 43 -1.74 0.03 12.96
CA VAL A 43 -2.00 0.00 14.41
C VAL A 43 -3.49 0.04 14.71
N LEU A 44 -4.26 0.81 13.93
CA LEU A 44 -5.70 0.87 14.09
C LEU A 44 -6.40 -0.41 13.65
N GLU A 45 -5.88 -1.13 12.66
CA GLU A 45 -6.38 -2.44 12.23
C GLU A 45 -6.22 -3.47 13.34
N GLU A 46 -5.06 -3.51 14.00
CA GLU A 46 -4.82 -4.40 15.14
C GLU A 46 -5.72 -4.03 16.34
N LEU A 47 -5.81 -2.74 16.69
CA LEU A 47 -6.71 -2.28 17.76
C LEU A 47 -8.19 -2.49 17.43
N ALA A 48 -8.58 -2.55 16.15
CA ALA A 48 -9.96 -2.78 15.74
C ALA A 48 -10.46 -4.19 16.03
N LEU A 49 -9.55 -5.15 16.32
CA LEU A 49 -9.90 -6.50 16.75
C LEU A 49 -10.60 -6.48 18.12
N ASP A 50 -10.12 -5.63 19.03
CA ASP A 50 -10.60 -5.57 20.41
C ASP A 50 -11.55 -4.38 20.66
N TYR A 51 -11.38 -3.29 19.91
CA TYR A 51 -12.09 -2.02 20.17
C TYR A 51 -12.92 -1.55 18.96
N PRO A 52 -14.18 -1.14 19.16
CA PRO A 52 -15.06 -0.72 18.07
C PRO A 52 -14.68 0.66 17.48
N LEU A 53 -14.08 1.56 18.27
CA LEU A 53 -13.76 2.92 17.83
C LEU A 53 -12.67 2.97 16.73
N PRO A 54 -11.54 2.24 16.84
CA PRO A 54 -10.56 2.12 15.75
C PRO A 54 -11.17 1.71 14.40
N LYS A 55 -12.12 0.77 14.41
CA LYS A 55 -12.83 0.35 13.18
C LYS A 55 -13.56 1.52 12.51
N VAL A 56 -14.32 2.30 13.28
CA VAL A 56 -15.04 3.48 12.77
C VAL A 56 -14.07 4.55 12.27
N ILE A 57 -12.91 4.72 12.93
CA ILE A 57 -11.88 5.65 12.49
C ILE A 57 -11.29 5.23 11.14
N LEU A 58 -11.01 3.93 10.94
CA LEU A 58 -10.52 3.39 9.67
C LEU A 58 -11.52 3.63 8.54
N GLU A 59 -12.80 3.31 8.76
CA GLU A 59 -13.87 3.56 7.80
C GLU A 59 -13.98 5.04 7.43
N TYR A 60 -13.98 5.93 8.43
CA TYR A 60 -14.01 7.38 8.21
C TYR A 60 -12.79 7.85 7.40
N ARG A 61 -11.58 7.43 7.77
CA ARG A 61 -10.35 7.85 7.08
C ARG A 61 -10.31 7.36 5.64
N GLY A 62 -10.76 6.13 5.39
CA GLY A 62 -10.92 5.57 4.06
C GLY A 62 -11.83 6.47 3.21
N LEU A 63 -13.06 6.70 3.65
CA LEU A 63 -14.03 7.53 2.92
C LEU A 63 -13.57 8.99 2.77
N ALA A 64 -13.02 9.58 3.83
CA ALA A 64 -12.52 10.95 3.79
C ALA A 64 -11.38 11.12 2.79
N LYS A 65 -10.47 10.14 2.69
CA LYS A 65 -9.41 10.12 1.67
C LYS A 65 -9.99 9.99 0.27
N LEU A 66 -10.94 9.07 0.06
CA LEU A 66 -11.62 8.88 -1.23
C LEU A 66 -12.31 10.16 -1.71
N LYS A 67 -13.00 10.85 -0.80
CA LYS A 67 -13.67 12.12 -1.07
C LYS A 67 -12.67 13.23 -1.38
N SER A 68 -11.78 13.54 -0.44
CA SER A 68 -10.88 14.70 -0.54
C SER A 68 -9.83 14.58 -1.63
N THR A 69 -9.29 13.38 -1.86
CA THR A 69 -8.16 13.19 -2.79
C THR A 69 -8.63 13.00 -4.22
N TYR A 70 -9.77 12.33 -4.43
CA TYR A 70 -10.22 11.95 -5.76
C TYR A 70 -11.53 12.63 -6.14
N THR A 71 -12.59 12.46 -5.35
CA THR A 71 -13.94 12.91 -5.71
C THR A 71 -14.04 14.43 -5.83
N ASP A 72 -13.51 15.16 -4.84
CA ASP A 72 -13.58 16.63 -4.83
C ASP A 72 -12.49 17.26 -5.72
N LYS A 73 -11.30 16.65 -5.77
CA LYS A 73 -10.11 17.28 -6.37
C LYS A 73 -9.97 17.00 -7.86
N LEU A 74 -10.21 15.78 -8.34
CA LEU A 74 -9.98 15.42 -9.75
C LEU A 74 -10.82 16.25 -10.73
N PRO A 75 -12.11 16.54 -10.49
CA PRO A 75 -12.91 17.37 -11.39
C PRO A 75 -12.33 18.79 -11.55
N LEU A 76 -11.74 19.35 -10.49
CA LEU A 76 -11.11 20.66 -10.51
C LEU A 76 -9.77 20.67 -11.28
N MET A 77 -9.21 19.50 -11.59
CA MET A 77 -7.95 19.33 -12.31
C MET A 77 -8.17 18.98 -13.80
N ILE A 78 -9.41 19.07 -14.28
CA ILE A 78 -9.71 18.91 -15.71
C ILE A 78 -9.14 20.12 -16.45
N ASN A 79 -8.29 19.84 -17.44
CA ASN A 79 -7.72 20.89 -18.27
C ASN A 79 -8.81 21.45 -19.21
N PRO A 80 -9.10 22.77 -19.17
CA PRO A 80 -10.23 23.36 -19.89
C PRO A 80 -10.09 23.31 -21.41
N LYS A 81 -8.86 23.16 -21.95
CA LYS A 81 -8.62 23.08 -23.39
C LYS A 81 -8.85 21.69 -23.96
N THR A 82 -8.54 20.66 -23.17
CA THR A 82 -8.57 19.26 -23.63
C THR A 82 -9.75 18.47 -23.07
N GLY A 83 -10.40 18.95 -22.01
CA GLY A 83 -11.45 18.23 -21.30
C GLY A 83 -10.95 16.98 -20.55
N ARG A 84 -9.63 16.87 -20.31
CA ARG A 84 -8.99 15.68 -19.73
C ARG A 84 -8.18 16.02 -18.48
N VAL A 85 -7.96 15.02 -17.64
CA VAL A 85 -6.99 15.09 -16.53
C VAL A 85 -5.61 14.70 -17.07
N HIS A 86 -4.60 15.52 -16.80
CA HIS A 86 -3.21 15.28 -17.19
C HIS A 86 -2.37 15.06 -15.94
N THR A 87 -1.58 14.00 -15.91
CA THR A 87 -0.64 13.71 -14.81
C THR A 87 0.80 13.95 -15.24
N SER A 88 1.66 14.26 -14.28
CA SER A 88 3.11 14.36 -14.50
C SER A 88 3.80 13.08 -14.05
N TYR A 89 4.52 12.42 -14.96
CA TYR A 89 5.37 11.27 -14.63
C TYR A 89 6.82 11.72 -14.42
N HIS A 90 7.36 11.45 -13.23
CA HIS A 90 8.73 11.78 -12.87
C HIS A 90 9.61 10.54 -12.91
N GLN A 91 10.72 10.64 -13.64
CA GLN A 91 11.60 9.50 -13.91
C GLN A 91 12.78 9.40 -12.94
N ALA A 92 13.21 10.52 -12.35
CA ALA A 92 14.42 10.63 -11.54
C ALA A 92 14.17 10.77 -10.02
N VAL A 93 12.94 10.53 -9.55
CA VAL A 93 12.57 10.78 -8.13
C VAL A 93 12.73 9.55 -7.25
N THR A 94 12.48 8.34 -7.78
CA THR A 94 12.51 7.13 -6.94
C THR A 94 13.87 6.44 -6.98
N ALA A 95 14.39 6.07 -5.81
CA ALA A 95 15.68 5.38 -5.69
C ALA A 95 15.72 4.02 -6.42
N THR A 96 14.56 3.41 -6.68
CA THR A 96 14.44 2.11 -7.35
C THR A 96 14.31 2.22 -8.87
N GLY A 97 14.31 3.43 -9.44
CA GLY A 97 14.09 3.66 -10.87
C GLY A 97 12.63 3.51 -11.34
N ARG A 98 11.65 3.44 -10.42
CA ARG A 98 10.23 3.50 -10.77
C ARG A 98 9.83 4.92 -11.17
N LEU A 99 8.87 5.03 -12.09
CA LEU A 99 8.17 6.29 -12.31
C LEU A 99 7.35 6.65 -11.07
N SER A 100 7.31 7.94 -10.72
CA SER A 100 6.29 8.47 -9.79
C SER A 100 5.33 9.40 -10.55
N SER A 101 4.13 9.60 -10.00
CA SER A 101 3.09 10.42 -10.62
C SER A 101 2.63 11.52 -9.65
N THR A 102 2.56 12.76 -10.12
CA THR A 102 1.99 13.90 -9.38
C THR A 102 1.05 14.74 -10.24
N ASP A 103 0.24 15.55 -9.56
CA ASP A 103 -0.61 16.59 -10.14
C ASP A 103 -1.48 16.18 -11.33
N PRO A 104 -2.42 15.22 -11.14
CA PRO A 104 -2.67 14.41 -9.94
C PRO A 104 -1.89 13.09 -9.98
N ASN A 105 -1.74 12.43 -8.81
CA ASN A 105 -1.15 11.10 -8.74
C ASN A 105 -2.15 10.04 -9.25
N LEU A 106 -1.98 9.58 -10.49
CA LEU A 106 -2.82 8.57 -11.13
C LEU A 106 -2.29 7.13 -10.97
N GLN A 107 -1.14 6.94 -10.34
CA GLN A 107 -0.63 5.60 -10.02
C GLN A 107 -1.37 4.98 -8.82
N ASN A 108 -1.86 5.82 -7.90
CA ASN A 108 -2.49 5.41 -6.66
C ASN A 108 -4.02 5.50 -6.70
N ILE A 109 -4.66 5.23 -7.86
CA ILE A 109 -6.12 5.18 -7.93
C ILE A 109 -6.63 3.93 -7.17
N PRO A 110 -7.57 4.08 -6.23
CA PRO A 110 -8.05 2.97 -5.40
C PRO A 110 -8.74 1.86 -6.22
N VAL A 111 -8.53 0.59 -5.85
CA VAL A 111 -9.06 -0.58 -6.58
C VAL A 111 -9.71 -1.65 -5.70
N ARG A 112 -9.43 -1.63 -4.39
CA ARG A 112 -9.71 -2.76 -3.50
C ARG A 112 -11.16 -2.79 -3.02
N ASN A 113 -11.66 -1.66 -2.54
CA ASN A 113 -13.02 -1.52 -2.01
C ASN A 113 -14.00 -1.01 -3.07
N GLU A 114 -15.29 -1.20 -2.81
CA GLU A 114 -16.38 -0.82 -3.73
C GLU A 114 -16.33 0.67 -4.08
N GLU A 115 -16.22 1.55 -3.08
CA GLU A 115 -16.12 3.00 -3.30
C GLU A 115 -14.90 3.40 -4.14
N GLY A 116 -13.77 2.73 -3.94
CA GLY A 116 -12.58 2.92 -4.77
C GLY A 116 -12.80 2.48 -6.23
N ARG A 117 -13.46 1.35 -6.43
CA ARG A 117 -13.83 0.87 -7.78
C ARG A 117 -14.74 1.86 -8.50
N ARG A 118 -15.69 2.48 -7.79
CA ARG A 118 -16.56 3.54 -8.34
C ARG A 118 -15.75 4.75 -8.80
N ILE A 119 -14.73 5.16 -8.05
CA ILE A 119 -13.81 6.23 -8.49
C ILE A 119 -13.06 5.82 -9.76
N ARG A 120 -12.59 4.56 -9.85
CA ARG A 120 -11.90 4.06 -11.04
C ARG A 120 -12.79 4.03 -12.28
N GLN A 121 -14.10 3.77 -12.12
CA GLN A 121 -15.08 3.81 -13.22
C GLN A 121 -15.25 5.20 -13.83
N ALA A 122 -14.85 6.27 -13.14
CA ALA A 122 -14.87 7.63 -13.69
C ALA A 122 -13.77 7.86 -14.76
N PHE A 123 -12.78 6.97 -14.86
CA PHE A 123 -11.75 7.04 -15.89
C PHE A 123 -12.24 6.31 -17.14
N ILE A 124 -12.78 7.08 -18.08
CA ILE A 124 -13.40 6.57 -19.31
C ILE A 124 -12.55 6.85 -20.55
N ALA A 125 -12.67 5.97 -21.54
CA ALA A 125 -12.18 6.25 -22.88
C ALA A 125 -13.06 7.30 -23.58
N PRO A 126 -12.52 8.07 -24.53
CA PRO A 126 -13.35 8.87 -25.44
C PRO A 126 -14.24 7.95 -26.30
N GLU A 127 -15.25 8.56 -26.94
CA GLU A 127 -16.14 7.89 -27.88
C GLU A 127 -15.35 7.15 -28.97
N ASP A 128 -15.79 5.95 -29.34
CA ASP A 128 -15.13 5.03 -30.28
C ASP A 128 -13.77 4.46 -29.81
N TYR A 129 -13.35 4.71 -28.57
CA TYR A 129 -12.13 4.12 -27.99
C TYR A 129 -12.44 3.21 -26.79
N VAL A 130 -11.46 2.35 -26.47
CA VAL A 130 -11.47 1.50 -25.28
C VAL A 130 -10.20 1.67 -24.48
N ILE A 131 -10.27 1.49 -23.16
CA ILE A 131 -9.09 1.44 -22.29
C ILE A 131 -8.60 -0.01 -22.23
N VAL A 132 -7.35 -0.24 -22.60
CA VAL A 132 -6.67 -1.52 -22.41
C VAL A 132 -5.73 -1.42 -21.21
N SER A 133 -5.83 -2.38 -20.29
CA SER A 133 -4.97 -2.47 -19.11
C SER A 133 -4.18 -3.78 -19.18
N ALA A 134 -2.86 -3.69 -19.06
CA ALA A 134 -1.95 -4.83 -18.96
C ALA A 134 -1.13 -4.71 -17.68
N ASP A 135 -1.10 -5.77 -16.88
CA ASP A 135 -0.33 -5.87 -15.64
C ASP A 135 0.46 -7.17 -15.66
N TYR A 136 1.74 -7.10 -15.32
CA TYR A 136 2.59 -8.28 -15.28
C TYR A 136 2.25 -9.13 -14.06
N SER A 137 1.80 -10.35 -14.31
CA SER A 137 1.51 -11.31 -13.24
C SER A 137 2.78 -11.61 -12.42
N GLN A 138 2.76 -11.20 -11.15
CA GLN A 138 3.80 -11.50 -10.14
C GLN A 138 5.22 -11.08 -10.57
N ILE A 139 5.35 -9.94 -11.26
CA ILE A 139 6.61 -9.53 -11.89
C ILE A 139 7.81 -9.52 -10.93
N GLU A 140 7.61 -9.07 -9.70
CA GLU A 140 8.71 -8.93 -8.75
C GLU A 140 9.21 -10.29 -8.25
N LEU A 141 8.32 -11.28 -8.09
CA LEU A 141 8.72 -12.65 -7.76
C LEU A 141 9.41 -13.34 -8.95
N ARG A 142 8.97 -13.04 -10.18
CA ARG A 142 9.63 -13.54 -11.40
C ARG A 142 11.06 -12.99 -11.53
N ILE A 143 11.23 -11.69 -11.26
CA ILE A 143 12.55 -11.06 -11.21
C ILE A 143 13.39 -11.72 -10.10
N MET A 144 12.83 -11.94 -8.92
CA MET A 144 13.52 -12.62 -7.82
C MET A 144 13.98 -14.01 -8.21
N ALA A 145 13.12 -14.84 -8.78
CA ALA A 145 13.46 -16.20 -9.25
C ALA A 145 14.60 -16.17 -10.29
N HIS A 146 14.58 -15.18 -11.20
CA HIS A 146 15.63 -15.00 -12.20
C HIS A 146 16.97 -14.60 -11.57
N LEU A 147 16.95 -13.67 -10.61
CA LEU A 147 18.16 -13.17 -9.95
C LEU A 147 18.75 -14.19 -8.96
N SER A 148 17.91 -14.87 -8.17
CA SER A 148 18.35 -15.86 -7.19
C SER A 148 18.75 -17.19 -7.82
N ARG A 149 18.23 -17.49 -9.02
CA ARG A 149 18.35 -18.79 -9.69
C ARG A 149 17.84 -19.97 -8.84
N ASP A 150 16.94 -19.69 -7.90
CA ASP A 150 16.37 -20.71 -7.05
C ASP A 150 15.56 -21.72 -7.88
N LYS A 151 15.91 -23.00 -7.75
CA LYS A 151 15.32 -24.07 -8.57
C LYS A 151 13.84 -24.26 -8.24
N GLY A 152 13.44 -24.07 -6.98
CA GLY A 152 12.05 -24.19 -6.54
C GLY A 152 11.17 -23.14 -7.21
N LEU A 153 11.55 -21.86 -7.12
CA LEU A 153 10.85 -20.73 -7.73
C LEU A 153 10.83 -20.82 -9.25
N LEU A 154 11.94 -21.17 -9.89
CA LEU A 154 12.01 -21.33 -11.35
C LEU A 154 11.07 -22.43 -11.84
N THR A 155 11.09 -23.60 -11.19
CA THR A 155 10.19 -24.72 -11.52
C THR A 155 8.73 -24.35 -11.27
N ALA A 156 8.44 -23.70 -10.14
CA ALA A 156 7.09 -23.26 -9.81
C ALA A 156 6.53 -22.28 -10.86
N PHE A 157 7.34 -21.34 -11.36
CA PHE A 157 6.93 -20.44 -12.43
C PHE A 157 6.79 -21.14 -13.79
N ALA A 158 7.68 -22.08 -14.11
CA ALA A 158 7.63 -22.84 -15.37
C ALA A 158 6.39 -23.74 -15.44
N GLU A 159 5.98 -24.32 -14.31
CA GLU A 159 4.82 -25.21 -14.21
C GLU A 159 3.51 -24.48 -13.88
N GLY A 160 3.53 -23.14 -13.74
CA GLY A 160 2.33 -22.34 -13.45
C GLY A 160 1.73 -22.57 -12.06
N LYS A 161 2.53 -23.01 -11.08
CA LYS A 161 2.09 -23.24 -9.70
C LYS A 161 1.77 -21.91 -8.99
N ASP A 162 0.84 -21.92 -8.02
CA ASP A 162 0.55 -20.74 -7.18
C ASP A 162 1.68 -20.52 -6.18
N ILE A 163 2.60 -19.62 -6.53
CA ILE A 163 3.80 -19.35 -5.74
C ILE A 163 3.50 -18.64 -4.42
N HIS A 164 2.40 -17.89 -4.31
CA HIS A 164 2.02 -17.33 -3.00
C HIS A 164 1.73 -18.43 -1.99
N ARG A 165 1.21 -19.57 -2.46
CA ARG A 165 0.98 -20.75 -1.63
C ARG A 165 2.28 -21.52 -1.38
N ALA A 166 3.13 -21.67 -2.38
CA ALA A 166 4.42 -22.36 -2.25
C ALA A 166 5.38 -21.62 -1.30
N THR A 167 5.56 -20.31 -1.48
CA THR A 167 6.41 -19.47 -0.62
C THR A 167 5.84 -19.34 0.79
N ALA A 168 4.52 -19.23 0.97
CA ALA A 168 3.94 -19.22 2.32
C ALA A 168 4.13 -20.56 3.04
N ALA A 169 3.99 -21.69 2.35
CA ALA A 169 4.24 -23.00 2.95
C ALA A 169 5.72 -23.19 3.36
N GLU A 170 6.65 -22.67 2.55
CA GLU A 170 8.09 -22.78 2.80
C GLU A 170 8.58 -21.82 3.90
N VAL A 171 8.08 -20.58 3.93
CA VAL A 171 8.43 -19.57 4.95
C VAL A 171 7.78 -19.88 6.31
N PHE A 172 6.54 -20.39 6.32
CA PHE A 172 5.79 -20.61 7.56
C PHE A 172 5.77 -22.07 8.03
N GLY A 173 6.27 -23.03 7.25
CA GLY A 173 6.23 -24.46 7.60
C GLY A 173 4.82 -25.01 7.81
N LEU A 174 3.78 -24.34 7.30
CA LEU A 174 2.38 -24.68 7.53
C LEU A 174 1.77 -25.48 6.36
N PRO A 175 0.94 -26.50 6.62
CA PRO A 175 0.16 -27.17 5.59
C PRO A 175 -0.83 -26.20 4.93
N LEU A 176 -0.99 -26.36 3.62
CA LEU A 176 -1.76 -25.51 2.73
C LEU A 176 -3.28 -25.51 3.03
N ASP A 177 -3.77 -24.68 3.95
CA ASP A 177 -5.21 -24.40 4.05
C ASP A 177 -5.60 -22.90 4.11
N ARG A 178 -6.56 -22.59 3.23
CA ARG A 178 -7.42 -21.40 3.02
C ARG A 178 -6.88 -19.99 2.71
N ARG A 179 -7.71 -19.32 1.90
CA ARG A 179 -7.57 -18.05 1.15
C ARG A 179 -7.13 -16.81 1.93
N GLN A 180 -7.03 -16.84 3.26
CA GLN A 180 -6.61 -15.68 4.07
C GLN A 180 -5.09 -15.41 4.00
N GLN A 181 -4.29 -16.42 3.65
CA GLN A 181 -2.82 -16.31 3.61
C GLN A 181 -2.28 -15.57 2.36
N ARG A 182 -3.06 -15.45 1.28
CA ARG A 182 -2.61 -14.75 0.05
C ARG A 182 -2.36 -13.27 0.28
N THR A 183 -3.21 -12.60 1.03
CA THR A 183 -3.08 -11.16 1.31
C THR A 183 -1.94 -10.88 2.30
N ALA A 184 -1.79 -11.74 3.31
CA ALA A 184 -0.72 -11.67 4.31
C ALA A 184 0.68 -11.85 3.68
N ALA A 185 0.86 -12.90 2.87
CA ALA A 185 2.12 -13.15 2.15
C ALA A 185 2.48 -12.01 1.18
N GLN A 186 1.47 -11.34 0.60
CA GLN A 186 1.69 -10.19 -0.28
C GLN A 186 2.16 -8.95 0.50
N CYS A 187 1.60 -8.69 1.69
CA CYS A 187 2.09 -7.66 2.61
C CYS A 187 3.48 -7.96 3.16
N GLU A 188 3.78 -9.20 3.54
CA GLU A 188 5.09 -9.57 4.10
C GLU A 188 6.20 -9.64 3.06
N SER A 189 5.90 -10.00 1.81
CA SER A 189 6.87 -9.82 0.71
C SER A 189 7.30 -8.36 0.54
N HIS A 190 6.43 -7.42 0.95
CA HIS A 190 6.71 -5.99 0.97
C HIS A 190 7.55 -5.59 2.21
N GLN A 191 7.37 -6.29 3.33
CA GLN A 191 8.13 -6.13 4.59
C GLN A 191 9.55 -6.72 4.50
N LEU A 192 9.74 -7.91 3.92
CA LEU A 192 11.06 -8.48 3.63
C LEU A 192 11.93 -7.54 2.76
N ARG A 193 11.29 -6.70 1.94
CA ARG A 193 11.97 -5.64 1.17
C ARG A 193 12.35 -4.41 2.01
N SER A 194 11.64 -4.08 3.08
CA SER A 194 12.09 -3.02 4.00
C SER A 194 13.32 -3.49 4.77
N ASP A 195 13.37 -4.76 5.14
CA ASP A 195 14.44 -5.27 6.00
C ASP A 195 15.74 -5.48 5.19
N LEU A 196 15.63 -5.98 3.96
CA LEU A 196 16.75 -6.05 2.99
C LEU A 196 17.22 -4.67 2.47
N ARG A 197 16.56 -3.57 2.84
CA ARG A 197 17.03 -2.19 2.62
C ARG A 197 17.88 -1.68 3.77
N HIS A 198 17.73 -2.20 4.99
CA HIS A 198 18.53 -1.80 6.14
C HIS A 198 19.90 -2.50 6.22
N GLU A 199 20.05 -3.68 5.61
CA GLU A 199 21.31 -4.45 5.66
C GLU A 199 22.31 -4.21 4.51
N ARG A 200 22.12 -3.16 3.68
CA ARG A 200 23.08 -2.85 2.60
C ARG A 200 24.04 -1.69 2.96
N LEU A 201 24.93 -1.95 3.92
CA LEU A 201 26.30 -1.41 3.86
C LEU A 201 27.11 -2.38 2.99
N TRP A 202 27.12 -2.13 1.69
CA TRP A 202 27.97 -2.86 0.75
C TRP A 202 29.40 -2.32 0.84
N PRO A 203 30.41 -3.10 1.25
CA PRO A 203 31.80 -2.67 1.08
C PRO A 203 32.13 -2.77 -0.41
N GLY A 204 32.41 -1.64 -1.05
CA GLY A 204 32.86 -1.62 -2.44
C GLY A 204 34.15 -2.45 -2.63
N PRO A 205 34.41 -2.98 -3.84
CA PRO A 205 35.67 -3.65 -4.11
C PRO A 205 36.85 -2.66 -4.00
N PRO A 206 38.04 -3.10 -3.55
CA PRO A 206 39.20 -2.23 -3.43
C PRO A 206 39.64 -1.73 -4.81
N ALA A 207 39.93 -0.42 -4.90
CA ALA A 207 40.42 0.21 -6.10
C ALA A 207 41.86 -0.27 -6.41
N GLU A 208 42.05 -0.91 -7.56
CA GLU A 208 43.37 -1.13 -8.14
C GLU A 208 43.84 0.18 -8.80
N HIS A 209 44.94 0.74 -8.31
CA HIS A 209 45.66 1.82 -8.98
C HIS A 209 46.68 1.23 -9.97
N PRO A 210 46.72 1.65 -11.25
CA PRO A 210 47.86 1.39 -12.10
C PRO A 210 49.00 2.37 -11.79
N ALA A 211 50.23 1.88 -11.99
CA ALA A 211 51.50 2.56 -11.76
C ALA A 211 51.74 3.78 -12.66
#